data_AF-A0A0B8P149-F1
#
_entry.id   AF-A0A0B8P149-F1
#
_cell.length_a   1.000
_cell.length_b   1.000
_cell.length_c   1.000
_cell.angle_alpha   90.00
_cell.angle_beta   90.00
_cell.angle_gamma   90.00
#
_symmetry.space_group_name_H-M   'P 1'
#
loop_
_entity.id
_entity.type
_entity.pdbx_description
1 polymer ?
#
loop_
_entity_poly.entity_id
_entity_poly.type
_entity_poly.pdbx_seq_one_letter_code
_entity_poly.pdbx_strand_id
1 'polypeptide(L)' 'MLKALTAVYPVNFMPTGGVSLKNVDEYLNIPAVLACGGTWMVPTKLMDEGKWDELGALVRDAVNHVA' A
#
# COMPACT_ATOMS: atom_id res chain seq x y z
N MET A 1 -11.33 5.16 11.53
CA MET A 1 -10.37 6.04 12.22
C MET A 1 -9.79 7.10 11.30
N LEU A 2 -9.12 6.73 10.19
CA LEU A 2 -8.47 7.70 9.29
C LEU A 2 -9.39 8.83 8.81
N LYS A 3 -10.60 8.51 8.33
CA LYS A 3 -11.62 9.49 7.90
C LYS A 3 -12.00 10.53 8.98
N ALA A 4 -11.88 10.18 10.26
CA ALA A 4 -12.14 11.11 11.35
C ALA A 4 -10.95 12.06 11.58
N LEU A 5 -9.72 11.57 11.41
CA LEU A 5 -8.51 12.38 11.50
C LEU A 5 -8.44 13.42 10.37
N THR A 6 -8.85 13.04 9.16
CA THR A 6 -8.85 13.94 7.99
C THR A 6 -9.81 15.12 8.13
N ALA A 7 -10.80 15.04 9.03
CA ALA A 7 -11.73 16.13 9.30
C ALA A 7 -11.14 17.22 10.23
N VAL A 8 -10.12 16.88 11.02
CA VAL A 8 -9.54 17.78 12.04
C VAL A 8 -8.18 18.32 11.60
N TYR A 9 -7.38 17.49 10.95
CA TYR A 9 -6.01 17.82 10.60
C TYR A 9 -5.87 18.14 9.10
N PRO A 10 -5.46 19.37 8.72
CA PRO A 10 -5.26 19.76 7.33
C PRO A 10 -3.88 19.28 6.82
N VAL A 11 -3.65 17.97 6.87
CA VAL A 11 -2.40 17.32 6.44
C VAL A 11 -2.71 16.14 5.52
N ASN A 12 -1.69 15.72 4.78
CA ASN A 12 -1.76 14.48 4.01
C ASN A 12 -1.33 13.28 4.86
N PHE A 13 -1.93 12.13 4.57
CA PHE A 13 -1.72 10.88 5.28
C PHE A 13 -1.11 9.82 4.36
N MET A 14 -0.35 8.91 4.96
CA MET A 14 0.17 7.72 4.31
C MET A 14 -0.07 6.52 5.24
N PRO A 15 -1.23 5.83 5.16
CA PRO A 15 -1.51 4.68 6.01
C PRO A 15 -0.53 3.54 5.73
N THR A 16 -0.05 2.92 6.81
CA THR A 16 0.86 1.78 6.78
C THR A 16 0.40 0.70 7.76
N GLY A 17 0.70 -0.56 7.44
CA GLY A 17 0.34 -1.70 8.29
C GLY A 17 -1.11 -2.15 8.07
N GLY A 18 -1.31 -3.43 7.79
CA GLY A 18 -2.63 -3.98 7.43
C GLY A 18 -3.14 -3.59 6.03
N VAL A 19 -2.34 -2.88 5.22
CA VAL A 19 -2.64 -2.61 3.81
C VAL A 19 -2.40 -3.86 2.97
N SER A 20 -3.29 -4.10 2.01
CA SER A 20 -3.25 -5.21 1.06
C SER A 20 -4.02 -4.85 -0.21
N LEU A 21 -3.96 -5.70 -1.25
CA LEU A 21 -4.80 -5.55 -2.45
C LEU A 21 -6.31 -5.48 -2.15
N LYS A 22 -6.76 -5.98 -0.99
CA LYS A 22 -8.20 -5.97 -0.66
C LYS A 22 -8.71 -4.61 -0.21
N ASN A 23 -7.83 -3.74 0.28
CA ASN A 23 -8.24 -2.50 0.95
C ASN A 23 -7.43 -1.26 0.54
N VAL A 24 -6.41 -1.42 -0.31
CA VAL A 24 -5.57 -0.29 -0.75
C VAL A 24 -6.39 0.80 -1.43
N ASP A 25 -7.35 0.44 -2.28
CA ASP A 25 -8.22 1.39 -2.96
C ASP A 25 -9.12 2.15 -1.98
N GLU A 26 -9.58 1.50 -0.91
CA GLU A 26 -10.41 2.17 0.11
C GLU A 26 -9.65 3.30 0.80
N TYR A 27 -8.34 3.14 0.99
CA TYR A 27 -7.48 4.18 1.53
C TYR A 27 -7.16 5.25 0.50
N LEU A 28 -6.74 4.86 -0.71
CA LEU A 28 -6.36 5.81 -1.77
C LEU A 28 -7.53 6.69 -2.23
N ASN A 29 -8.78 6.21 -2.09
CA ASN A 29 -9.97 7.01 -2.38
C ASN A 29 -10.27 8.11 -1.33
N ILE A 30 -9.51 8.18 -0.23
CA ILE A 30 -9.64 9.26 0.75
C ILE A 30 -8.80 10.45 0.25
N PRO A 31 -9.38 11.65 0.00
CA PRO A 31 -8.66 12.76 -0.65
C PRO A 31 -7.38 13.23 0.07
N ALA A 32 -7.34 13.06 1.40
CA ALA A 32 -6.18 13.42 2.21
C ALA A 32 -5.10 12.30 2.25
N VAL A 33 -5.28 11.18 1.55
CA VAL A 33 -4.29 10.09 1.48
C VAL A 33 -3.47 10.24 0.21
N LEU A 34 -2.16 10.43 0.36
CA LEU A 34 -1.24 10.63 -0.77
C LEU A 34 -0.72 9.30 -1.35
N ALA A 35 -0.52 8.31 -0.48
CA ALA A 35 0.04 7.01 -0.83
C ALA A 35 -0.32 6.00 0.27
N CYS A 36 -0.19 4.70 -0.02
CA CYS A 36 -0.30 3.64 0.99
C CYS A 36 1.01 2.84 1.05
N GLY A 37 1.40 2.43 2.26
CA GLY A 37 2.56 1.57 2.47
C GLY A 37 2.17 0.20 3.01
N GLY A 38 2.85 -0.85 2.54
CA GLY A 38 2.74 -2.19 3.11
C GLY A 38 3.77 -3.14 2.54
N THR A 39 3.83 -4.34 3.12
CA THR A 39 4.83 -5.37 2.79
C THR A 39 4.24 -6.54 2.01
N TRP A 40 2.95 -6.50 1.65
CA TRP A 40 2.26 -7.64 1.03
C TRP A 40 2.86 -8.04 -0.32
N MET A 41 3.45 -7.09 -1.06
CA MET A 41 4.10 -7.31 -2.35
C MET A 41 5.60 -7.63 -2.23
N VAL A 42 6.17 -7.64 -1.02
CA VAL A 42 7.60 -7.90 -0.76
C VAL A 42 7.77 -9.02 0.28
N PRO A 43 7.43 -10.29 -0.06
CA PRO A 43 7.58 -11.41 0.87
C PRO A 43 9.05 -11.65 1.23
N THR A 44 9.37 -11.73 2.52
CA THR A 44 10.74 -11.96 3.01
C THR A 44 11.38 -13.20 2.40
N LYS A 45 10.61 -14.28 2.24
CA LYS A 45 11.08 -15.51 1.61
C LYS A 45 11.68 -15.28 0.22
N LEU A 46 11.03 -14.45 -0.61
CA LEU A 46 11.54 -14.19 -1.97
C LEU A 46 12.81 -13.33 -1.95
N MET A 47 12.92 -12.42 -0.97
CA MET A 47 14.15 -11.65 -0.76
C MET A 47 15.30 -12.56 -0.29
N ASP A 48 15.05 -13.44 0.68
CA ASP A 48 16.04 -14.38 1.23
C ASP A 48 16.51 -15.39 0.19
N GLU A 49 15.61 -15.84 -0.69
CA GLU A 49 15.91 -16.77 -1.79
C GLU A 49 16.47 -16.06 -3.04
N GLY A 50 16.58 -14.73 -3.05
CA GLY A 50 17.08 -13.95 -4.19
C GLY A 50 16.19 -14.02 -5.44
N LYS A 51 14.88 -14.25 -5.27
CA LYS A 51 13.89 -14.42 -6.34
C LYS A 51 13.39 -13.08 -6.87
N TRP A 52 14.28 -12.32 -7.50
CA TRP A 52 14.01 -10.94 -7.93
C TRP A 52 12.95 -10.83 -9.02
N ASP A 53 12.87 -11.80 -9.93
CA ASP A 53 11.86 -11.79 -11.00
C ASP A 53 10.45 -12.00 -10.45
N GLU A 54 10.28 -12.96 -9.54
CA GLU A 54 9.01 -13.23 -8.84
C GLU A 54 8.59 -12.03 -7.98
N LEU A 55 9.53 -11.47 -7.21
CA LEU A 55 9.29 -10.28 -6.40
C LEU A 55 8.90 -9.08 -7.27
N GLY A 56 9.60 -8.88 -8.39
CA GLY A 56 9.27 -7.83 -9.35
C GLY A 56 7.88 -8.00 -9.95
N ALA A 57 7.43 -9.23 -10.19
CA ALA A 57 6.07 -9.49 -10.67
C ALA A 57 5.03 -9.07 -9.63
N LEU A 58 5.21 -9.43 -8.35
CA LEU A 58 4.31 -9.03 -7.27
C LEU A 58 4.23 -7.50 -7.11
N VAL A 59 5.38 -6.81 -7.20
CA VAL A 59 5.42 -5.35 -7.14
C VAL A 59 4.69 -4.74 -8.33
N ARG A 60 4.90 -5.24 -9.55
CA ARG A 60 4.17 -4.78 -10.75
C ARG A 60 2.67 -5.00 -10.62
N ASP A 61 2.24 -6.16 -10.14
CA ASP A 61 0.82 -6.46 -9.95
C ASP A 61 0.19 -5.49 -8.94
N ALA A 62 0.89 -5.18 -7.84
CA ALA A 62 0.43 -4.20 -6.87
C ALA A 62 0.32 -2.79 -7.46
N VAL A 63 1.28 -2.36 -8.28
CA VAL A 63 1.24 -1.06 -8.96
C VAL A 63 0.11 -1.03 -9.98
N ASN A 64 -0.02 -2.05 -10.82
CA ASN A 64 -1.08 -2.14 -11.85
C ASN A 64 -2.49 -2.17 -11.25
N HIS A 65 -2.64 -2.64 -10.01
CA HIS A 65 -3.94 -2.65 -9.32
C HIS A 65 -4.39 -1.24 -8.92
N VAL A 66 -3.45 -0.35 -8.59
CA VAL A 66 -3.73 0.99 -8.06
C VAL A 66 -3.49 2.12 -9.06
N ALA A 67 -3.03 1.78 -10.27
CA ALA A 67 -2.71 2.72 -11.36
C ALA A 67 -3.94 3.12 -12.18
#